data_AF-A0A382QEX0-F1
#
_entry.id   AF-A0A382QEX0-F1
#
_cell.length_a   1.000
_cell.length_b   1.000
_cell.length_c   1.000
_cell.angle_alpha   90.00
_cell.angle_beta   90.00
_cell.angle_gamma   90.00
#
_symmetry.space_group_name_H-M   'P 1'
#
loop_
_entity.id
_entity.type
_entity.pdbx_description
1 polymer ?
#
loop_
_entity_poly.entity_id
_entity_poly.type
_entity_poly.pdbx_seq_one_letter_code
_entity_poly.pdbx_strand_id
1 'polypeptide(L)'
;MLKLKKSILIGILSFSLPFITLNAQDDDSELTEKKERLKEILGVEVDGQLDESSFEILIQELELLGIEENELADGYEFIGGDFGFQEYLDNNIDRLLDLLGDEKNEFNDDDNEYAY
;
A
#
# COMPACT_ATOMS: atom_id res chain seq x y z
N MET A 1 31.88 -24.31 -58.74
CA MET A 1 32.60 -23.40 -57.81
C MET A 1 32.00 -22.00 -57.96
N LEU A 2 31.18 -21.55 -57.01
CA LEU A 2 30.89 -20.12 -56.77
C LEU A 2 30.47 -19.99 -55.30
N LYS A 3 31.17 -19.14 -54.54
CA LYS A 3 30.97 -18.90 -53.11
C LYS A 3 29.82 -17.90 -52.92
N LEU A 4 28.89 -18.20 -52.00
CA LEU A 4 28.16 -17.16 -51.27
C LEU A 4 28.61 -17.21 -49.80
N LYS A 5 29.02 -16.05 -49.29
CA LYS A 5 29.42 -15.78 -47.90
C LYS A 5 28.35 -14.91 -47.23
N LYS A 6 28.15 -15.15 -45.92
CA LYS A 6 27.38 -14.38 -44.91
C LYS A 6 25.84 -14.54 -45.06
N SER A 7 25.06 -14.74 -44.00
CA SER A 7 25.01 -13.91 -42.79
C SER A 7 24.32 -14.58 -41.58
N ILE A 8 24.90 -14.32 -40.40
CA ILE A 8 24.30 -14.06 -39.08
C ILE A 8 23.63 -15.22 -38.32
N LEU A 9 24.41 -15.70 -37.35
CA LEU A 9 23.98 -16.40 -36.14
C LEU A 9 23.15 -15.42 -35.28
N ILE A 10 21.86 -15.66 -35.08
CA ILE A 10 21.11 -14.98 -34.01
C ILE A 10 21.24 -15.87 -32.78
N GLY A 11 22.22 -15.54 -31.94
CA GLY A 11 22.33 -16.10 -30.60
C GLY A 11 21.12 -15.63 -29.80
N ILE A 12 20.28 -16.57 -29.39
CA ILE A 12 19.25 -16.30 -28.39
C ILE A 12 20.01 -16.06 -27.09
N LEU A 13 20.14 -14.79 -26.71
CA LEU A 13 20.61 -14.39 -25.40
C LEU A 13 19.47 -14.72 -24.43
N SER A 14 19.44 -15.93 -23.91
CA SER A 14 18.56 -16.31 -22.81
C SER A 14 18.95 -15.48 -21.59
N PHE A 15 18.23 -14.38 -21.37
CA PHE A 15 18.33 -13.57 -20.18
C PHE A 15 17.77 -14.39 -19.02
N SER A 16 18.62 -15.18 -18.38
CA SER A 16 18.30 -15.84 -17.13
C SER A 16 18.17 -14.75 -16.07
N LEU A 17 16.96 -14.28 -15.82
CA LEU A 17 16.67 -13.50 -14.62
C LEU A 17 17.06 -14.38 -13.42
N PRO A 18 17.99 -13.96 -12.55
CA PRO A 18 18.14 -14.63 -11.28
C PRO A 18 16.82 -14.46 -10.55
N PHE A 19 16.14 -15.57 -10.25
CA PHE A 19 15.10 -15.60 -9.22
C PHE A 19 15.79 -15.17 -7.92
N ILE A 20 15.70 -13.87 -7.61
CA ILE A 20 16.02 -13.36 -6.29
C ILE A 20 14.94 -13.95 -5.40
N THR A 21 15.34 -14.92 -4.58
CA THR A 21 14.53 -15.41 -3.48
C THR A 21 14.48 -14.28 -2.46
N LEU A 22 13.47 -13.41 -2.58
CA LEU A 22 13.13 -12.45 -1.53
C LEU A 22 12.65 -13.25 -0.32
N ASN A 23 13.34 -13.11 0.81
CA ASN A 23 12.81 -13.50 2.11
C ASN A 23 11.74 -12.46 2.50
N ALA A 24 10.53 -12.59 1.93
CA ALA A 24 9.42 -11.64 2.10
C ALA A 24 8.49 -11.97 3.29
N GLN A 25 8.87 -12.89 4.18
CA GLN A 25 7.93 -13.43 5.16
C GLN A 25 7.64 -12.49 6.35
N ASP A 26 8.57 -11.60 6.72
CA ASP A 26 8.36 -10.72 7.87
C ASP A 26 7.65 -9.41 7.44
N ASP A 27 8.09 -8.79 6.34
CA ASP A 27 7.54 -7.50 5.85
C ASP A 27 6.08 -7.59 5.41
N ASP A 28 5.66 -8.72 4.80
CA ASP A 28 4.29 -8.92 4.31
C ASP A 28 3.28 -9.05 5.46
N SER A 29 3.71 -9.63 6.59
CA SER A 29 2.88 -9.76 7.79
C SER A 29 2.63 -8.42 8.46
N GLU A 30 3.68 -7.60 8.58
CA GLU A 30 3.60 -6.25 9.16
C GLU A 30 2.74 -5.32 8.30
N LEU A 31 2.92 -5.35 6.97
CA LEU A 31 2.11 -4.56 6.04
C LEU A 31 0.62 -4.95 6.13
N THR A 32 0.34 -6.26 6.21
CA THR A 32 -1.03 -6.77 6.38
C THR A 32 -1.64 -6.24 7.68
N GLU A 33 -0.94 -6.33 8.81
CA GLU A 33 -1.41 -5.81 10.09
C GLU A 33 -1.68 -4.29 10.05
N LYS A 34 -0.80 -3.53 9.38
CA LYS A 34 -0.99 -2.08 9.20
C LYS A 34 -2.20 -1.75 8.34
N LYS A 35 -2.46 -2.50 7.27
CA LYS A 35 -3.69 -2.35 6.46
C LYS A 35 -4.95 -2.68 7.26
N GLU A 36 -4.92 -3.70 8.11
CA GLU A 36 -6.03 -4.01 9.01
C GLU A 36 -6.29 -2.88 10.02
N ARG A 37 -5.23 -2.26 10.57
CA ARG A 37 -5.37 -1.06 11.41
C ARG A 37 -5.96 0.12 10.65
N LEU A 38 -5.54 0.33 9.40
CA LEU A 38 -6.10 1.40 8.57
C LEU A 38 -7.59 1.15 8.30
N LYS A 39 -8.01 -0.09 8.02
CA LYS A 39 -9.43 -0.44 7.89
C LYS A 39 -10.23 -0.04 9.14
N GLU A 40 -9.72 -0.35 10.33
CA GLU A 40 -10.35 0.04 11.59
C GLU A 40 -10.47 1.57 11.73
N ILE A 41 -9.41 2.31 11.37
CA ILE A 41 -9.41 3.77 11.40
C ILE A 41 -10.49 4.34 10.47
N LEU A 42 -10.55 3.84 9.23
CA LEU A 42 -11.49 4.26 8.19
C LEU A 42 -12.92 3.70 8.37
N GLY A 43 -13.16 2.87 9.38
CA GLY A 43 -14.47 2.27 9.65
C GLY A 43 -14.90 1.21 8.62
N VAL A 44 -13.94 0.58 7.95
CA VAL A 44 -14.18 -0.52 7.02
C VAL A 44 -14.48 -1.80 7.82
N GLU A 45 -15.43 -2.60 7.34
CA GLU A 45 -15.79 -3.88 7.97
C GLU A 45 -14.58 -4.83 8.05
N VAL A 46 -14.59 -5.74 9.03
CA VAL A 46 -13.45 -6.67 9.29
C VAL A 46 -13.14 -7.56 8.07
N ASP A 47 -14.14 -7.92 7.28
CA ASP A 47 -13.99 -8.64 6.01
C ASP A 47 -14.08 -7.73 4.77
N GLY A 48 -14.16 -6.42 4.99
CA GLY A 48 -14.17 -5.39 3.97
C GLY A 48 -12.80 -5.19 3.30
N GLN A 49 -12.84 -4.63 2.09
CA GLN A 49 -11.65 -4.33 1.28
C GLN A 49 -11.37 -2.84 1.30
N LEU A 50 -10.09 -2.47 1.18
CA LEU A 50 -9.67 -1.10 0.95
C LEU A 50 -9.89 -0.77 -0.53
N ASP A 51 -11.13 -0.43 -0.89
CA ASP A 51 -11.60 -0.19 -2.25
C ASP A 51 -11.88 1.30 -2.52
N GLU A 52 -12.60 1.62 -3.61
CA GLU A 52 -12.99 2.99 -3.95
C GLU A 52 -13.75 3.71 -2.82
N SER A 53 -14.60 3.00 -2.08
CA SER A 53 -15.31 3.61 -0.94
C SER A 53 -14.35 3.98 0.18
N SER A 54 -13.35 3.11 0.43
CA SER A 54 -12.29 3.39 1.40
C SER A 54 -11.38 4.54 0.95
N PHE A 55 -11.13 4.66 -0.35
CA PHE A 55 -10.42 5.80 -0.93
C PHE A 55 -11.15 7.12 -0.66
N GLU A 56 -12.46 7.18 -0.91
CA GLU A 56 -13.25 8.39 -0.66
C GLU A 56 -13.24 8.80 0.81
N ILE A 57 -13.29 7.83 1.73
CA ILE A 57 -13.19 8.09 3.17
C ILE A 57 -11.80 8.62 3.51
N LEU A 58 -10.74 7.99 3.00
CA LEU A 58 -9.37 8.43 3.24
C LEU A 58 -9.15 9.90 2.82
N ILE A 59 -9.66 10.31 1.66
CA ILE A 59 -9.57 11.70 1.20
C ILE A 59 -10.28 12.64 2.17
N GLN A 60 -11.49 12.29 2.62
CA GLN A 60 -12.24 13.11 3.55
C GLN A 60 -11.50 13.27 4.88
N GLU A 61 -10.93 12.19 5.43
CA GLU A 61 -10.15 12.25 6.66
C GLU A 61 -8.89 13.13 6.52
N LEU A 62 -8.19 13.03 5.39
CA LEU A 62 -7.03 13.88 5.10
C LEU A 62 -7.43 15.36 4.95
N GLU A 63 -8.54 15.65 4.26
CA GLU A 63 -9.08 17.00 4.12
C GLU A 63 -9.49 17.59 5.49
N LEU A 64 -10.06 16.78 6.39
CA LEU A 64 -10.41 17.19 7.76
C LEU A 64 -9.17 17.59 8.57
N LEU A 65 -8.04 16.92 8.35
CA LEU A 65 -6.74 17.28 8.92
C LEU A 65 -6.07 18.48 8.20
N GLY A 66 -6.69 19.00 7.14
CA GLY A 66 -6.14 20.08 6.32
C GLY A 66 -4.96 19.65 5.44
N ILE A 67 -4.88 18.36 5.11
CA ILE A 67 -3.82 17.75 4.30
C ILE A 67 -4.34 17.53 2.88
N GLU A 68 -3.66 18.13 1.91
CA GLU A 68 -3.92 17.90 0.48
C GLU A 68 -2.86 16.93 -0.07
N GLU A 69 -3.30 15.77 -0.57
CA GLU A 69 -2.44 14.77 -1.22
C GLU A 69 -2.51 14.91 -2.74
N ASN A 70 -1.48 15.49 -3.34
CA ASN A 70 -1.40 15.66 -4.79
C ASN A 70 -1.50 14.35 -5.56
N GLU A 71 -0.99 13.25 -4.99
CA GLU A 71 -1.03 11.92 -5.62
C GLU A 71 -2.46 11.38 -5.73
N LEU A 72 -3.37 11.80 -4.85
CA LEU A 72 -4.75 11.35 -4.84
C LEU A 72 -5.72 12.36 -5.47
N ALA A 73 -5.27 13.58 -5.72
CA ALA A 73 -6.10 14.71 -6.17
C ALA A 73 -6.83 14.44 -7.51
N ASP A 74 -6.24 13.62 -8.38
CA ASP A 74 -6.85 13.28 -9.67
C ASP A 74 -7.97 12.23 -9.53
N GLY A 75 -8.11 11.57 -8.38
CA GLY A 75 -9.17 10.61 -8.08
C GLY A 75 -8.82 9.15 -8.34
N TYR A 76 -9.67 8.26 -7.83
CA TYR A 76 -9.43 6.81 -7.77
C TYR A 76 -9.05 6.16 -9.10
N GLU A 77 -9.84 6.38 -10.15
CA GLU A 77 -9.57 5.82 -11.48
C GLU A 77 -8.29 6.40 -12.12
N PHE A 78 -7.94 7.64 -11.81
CA PHE A 78 -6.75 8.29 -12.37
C PHE A 78 -5.45 7.79 -11.76
N ILE A 79 -5.47 7.39 -10.49
CA ILE A 79 -4.31 6.77 -9.84
C ILE A 79 -4.10 5.31 -10.24
N GLY A 80 -5.06 4.71 -10.98
CA GLY A 80 -4.99 3.32 -11.44
C GLY A 80 -6.03 2.39 -10.79
N GLY A 81 -7.09 2.96 -10.21
CA GLY A 81 -8.15 2.22 -9.54
C GLY A 81 -7.61 1.41 -8.36
N ASP A 82 -8.11 0.19 -8.18
CA ASP A 82 -7.74 -0.68 -7.07
C ASP A 82 -6.23 -0.90 -6.99
N PHE A 83 -5.58 -1.21 -8.12
CA PHE A 83 -4.13 -1.44 -8.14
C PHE A 83 -3.35 -0.20 -7.71
N GLY A 84 -3.72 0.97 -8.24
CA GLY A 84 -3.09 2.24 -7.89
C GLY A 84 -3.30 2.62 -6.44
N PHE A 85 -4.50 2.38 -5.92
CA PHE A 85 -4.81 2.65 -4.52
C PHE A 85 -4.05 1.71 -3.59
N GLN A 86 -3.97 0.40 -3.89
CA GLN A 86 -3.17 -0.53 -3.10
C GLN A 86 -1.69 -0.15 -3.10
N GLU A 87 -1.13 0.25 -4.24
CA GLU A 87 0.26 0.72 -4.34
C GLU A 87 0.49 2.01 -3.53
N TYR A 88 -0.44 2.96 -3.59
CA TYR A 88 -0.37 4.17 -2.76
C TYR A 88 -0.35 3.82 -1.26
N LEU A 89 -1.26 2.92 -0.83
CA LEU A 89 -1.33 2.47 0.55
C LEU A 89 -0.02 1.79 0.97
N ASP A 90 0.50 0.85 0.17
CA ASP A 90 1.75 0.15 0.48
C ASP A 90 2.92 1.11 0.71
N ASN A 91 2.98 2.18 -0.09
CA ASN A 91 4.05 3.17 0.00
C ASN A 91 3.88 4.19 1.13
N ASN A 92 2.65 4.40 1.62
CA ASN A 92 2.33 5.48 2.57
C ASN A 92 1.73 5.00 3.90
N ILE A 93 1.54 3.69 4.10
CA ILE A 93 0.76 3.15 5.21
C ILE A 93 1.23 3.64 6.58
N ASP A 94 2.54 3.72 6.82
CA ASP A 94 3.09 4.19 8.10
C ASP A 94 2.71 5.65 8.36
N ARG A 95 2.90 6.50 7.36
CA ARG A 95 2.53 7.92 7.44
C ARG A 95 1.03 8.09 7.65
N LEU A 96 0.20 7.30 6.95
CA LEU A 96 -1.26 7.35 7.11
C LEU A 96 -1.68 6.92 8.52
N LEU A 97 -1.07 5.88 9.06
CA LEU A 97 -1.34 5.43 10.44
C LEU A 97 -0.89 6.46 11.48
N ASP A 98 0.22 7.16 11.27
CA ASP A 98 0.67 8.22 12.17
C ASP A 98 -0.29 9.42 12.11
N LEU A 99 -0.66 9.86 10.90
CA LEU A 99 -1.55 11.01 10.69
C LEU A 99 -2.96 10.78 11.24
N LEU A 100 -3.53 9.61 10.96
CA LEU A 100 -4.91 9.29 11.30
C LEU A 100 -5.04 8.60 12.67
N GLY A 101 -3.96 8.01 13.17
CA GLY A 101 -3.91 7.31 14.44
C GLY A 101 -3.69 8.21 15.65
N ASP A 102 -3.12 9.40 15.47
CA ASP A 102 -2.84 10.34 16.57
C ASP A 102 -4.12 10.86 17.26
N GLU A 103 -5.30 10.85 16.61
CA GLU A 103 -6.57 11.22 17.25
C GLU A 103 -7.20 10.11 18.13
N LYS A 104 -6.75 8.85 18.03
CA LYS A 104 -7.34 7.73 18.79
C LYS A 104 -6.47 7.21 19.95
N ASN A 105 -5.27 7.77 20.14
CA ASN A 105 -4.36 7.34 21.22
C ASN A 105 -4.46 8.17 22.52
N GLU A 106 -5.32 9.18 22.62
CA GLU A 106 -5.53 9.95 23.87
C GLU A 106 -6.56 9.34 24.86
N PHE A 107 -7.11 8.13 24.60
CA PHE A 107 -8.07 7.49 25.51
C PHE A 107 -7.76 6.04 25.83
N ASN A 108 -6.52 5.75 26.21
CA ASN A 108 -6.22 4.64 27.12
C ASN A 108 -5.34 5.16 28.27
N ASP A 109 -5.85 6.18 28.97
CA ASP A 109 -5.40 6.42 30.33
C ASP A 109 -5.86 5.24 31.21
N ASP A 110 -4.82 4.54 31.63
CA ASP A 110 -4.70 3.42 32.54
C ASP A 110 -5.32 3.74 33.92
N ASP A 111 -6.64 3.89 34.02
CA ASP A 111 -7.32 4.22 35.30
C ASP A 111 -8.35 3.15 35.70
N ASN A 112 -7.87 2.01 36.21
CA ASN A 112 -8.35 1.47 37.50
C ASN A 112 -7.50 0.28 37.95
N GLU A 113 -6.35 0.60 38.53
CA GLU A 113 -5.75 -0.19 39.60
C GLU A 113 -6.79 -0.33 40.74
N TYR A 114 -7.51 -1.45 40.76
CA TYR A 114 -8.41 -1.80 41.86
C TYR A 114 -7.59 -2.02 43.13
N ALA A 115 -7.41 -0.96 43.92
CA ALA A 115 -7.03 -1.06 45.32
C ALA A 115 -8.15 -1.76 46.11
N TYR A 116 -7.84 -2.93 46.69
CA TYR A 116 -8.55 -3.53 47.82
C TYR A 116 -7.56 -3.89 48.93
#